data_AF-A0A2D9QG64-F1
#
_entry.id   AF-A0A2D9QG64-F1
#
_cell.length_a   1.000
_cell.length_b   1.000
_cell.length_c   1.000
_cell.angle_alpha   90.00
_cell.angle_beta   90.00
_cell.angle_gamma   90.00
#
_symmetry.space_group_name_H-M   'P 1'
#
loop_
_entity.id
_entity.type
_entity.pdbx_description
1 polymer ?
#
loop_
_entity_poly.entity_id
_entity_poly.type
_entity_poly.pdbx_seq_one_letter_code
_entity_poly.pdbx_strand_id
1 'polypeptide(L)'
;MAQKIITQPLTKINFQDFGEVIDTGGDPDMLINQGLCERYHDRAKIDVGTDGKVGLSLFNAETRSLPLVLKMMERHPDGSQAFIPMSTNGFLVIVANDKNNRPDTPKAFV
;
A
#
# COMPACT_ATOMS: atom_id res chain seq x y z
N MET A 1 7.12 24.25 12.95
CA MET A 1 8.36 23.88 12.25
C MET A 1 8.05 22.73 11.31
N ALA A 2 8.64 22.70 10.12
CA ALA A 2 8.44 21.59 9.19
C ALA A 2 9.22 20.35 9.66
N GLN A 3 8.56 19.20 9.73
CA GLN A 3 9.20 17.92 10.04
C GLN A 3 9.74 17.29 8.76
N LYS A 4 10.99 16.85 8.77
CA LYS A 4 11.58 16.09 7.66
C LYS A 4 11.19 14.62 7.80
N ILE A 5 10.66 14.04 6.74
CA ILE A 5 10.33 12.62 6.65
C ILE A 5 11.35 11.98 5.72
N ILE A 6 12.01 10.91 6.17
CA ILE A 6 12.99 10.16 5.39
C ILE A 6 12.33 8.88 4.90
N THR A 7 12.55 8.55 3.63
CA THR A 7 12.08 7.30 3.03
C THR A 7 12.84 6.11 3.62
N GLN A 8 12.14 5.01 3.84
CA GLN A 8 12.71 3.71 4.21
C GLN A 8 12.25 2.63 3.23
N PRO A 9 12.94 1.47 3.14
CA PRO A 9 12.50 0.38 2.26
C PRO A 9 11.11 -0.13 2.64
N LEU A 10 10.25 -0.46 1.68
CA LEU A 10 8.99 -1.13 1.96
C LEU A 10 9.21 -2.62 2.25
N THR A 11 8.78 -3.10 3.42
CA THR A 11 8.83 -4.52 3.79
C THR A 11 7.55 -4.91 4.53
N LYS A 12 7.21 -6.20 4.55
CA LYS A 12 6.09 -6.72 5.34
C LYS A 12 6.18 -6.30 6.82
N ILE A 13 7.37 -6.35 7.41
CA ILE A 13 7.59 -6.08 8.83
C ILE A 13 7.37 -4.60 9.16
N ASN A 14 7.99 -3.69 8.41
CA ASN A 14 7.90 -2.26 8.74
C ASN A 14 6.61 -1.59 8.25
N PHE A 15 5.81 -2.28 7.43
CA PHE A 15 4.50 -1.81 6.96
C PHE A 15 3.31 -2.40 7.73
N GLN A 16 3.53 -3.40 8.59
CA GLN A 16 2.48 -4.18 9.25
C GLN A 16 1.42 -3.37 10.02
N ASP A 17 1.79 -2.20 10.55
CA ASP A 17 0.87 -1.34 11.32
C ASP A 17 -0.11 -0.56 10.40
N PHE A 18 0.19 -0.49 9.09
CA PHE A 18 -0.54 0.32 8.11
C PHE A 18 -1.32 -0.52 7.10
N GLY A 19 -0.92 -1.79 6.90
CA GLY A 19 -1.56 -2.72 5.97
C GLY A 19 -0.60 -3.83 5.53
N GLU A 20 -0.91 -4.47 4.41
CA GLU A 20 -0.16 -5.58 3.85
C GLU A 20 0.66 -5.19 2.61
N VAL A 21 1.82 -5.82 2.45
CA VAL A 21 2.64 -5.70 1.23
C VAL A 21 2.31 -6.87 0.30
N ILE A 22 1.78 -6.55 -0.88
CA ILE A 22 1.48 -7.52 -1.94
C ILE A 22 2.75 -7.76 -2.76
N ASP A 23 3.37 -8.92 -2.58
CA ASP A 23 4.57 -9.33 -3.31
C ASP A 23 4.57 -10.83 -3.64
N THR A 24 5.60 -11.26 -4.36
CA THR A 24 5.94 -12.67 -4.60
C THR A 24 7.17 -13.09 -3.79
N GLY A 25 7.38 -12.48 -2.61
CA GLY A 25 8.53 -12.76 -1.75
C GLY A 25 8.28 -13.98 -0.87
N GLY A 26 9.29 -14.86 -0.77
CA GLY A 26 9.18 -16.15 -0.07
C GLY A 26 8.68 -17.26 -0.99
N ASP A 27 8.30 -18.40 -0.41
CA ASP A 27 7.79 -19.53 -1.19
C ASP A 27 6.32 -19.30 -1.63
N PRO A 28 5.93 -19.82 -2.80
CA PRO A 28 4.53 -19.82 -3.21
C PRO A 28 3.71 -20.76 -2.33
N ASP A 29 2.45 -20.40 -2.10
CA ASP A 29 1.55 -21.20 -1.26
C ASP A 29 1.10 -22.47 -1.98
N MET A 30 0.98 -22.40 -3.31
CA MET A 30 0.54 -23.50 -4.16
C MET A 30 1.23 -23.44 -5.52
N LEU A 31 1.47 -24.61 -6.10
CA LEU A 31 1.70 -24.76 -7.53
C LEU A 31 0.39 -25.19 -8.19
N ILE A 32 -0.07 -24.43 -9.18
CA ILE A 32 -1.28 -24.71 -9.95
C ILE A 32 -0.92 -24.93 -11.43
N ASN A 33 -1.92 -25.28 -12.25
CA ASN A 33 -1.75 -25.50 -13.69
C ASN A 33 -0.61 -26.50 -14.01
N GLN A 34 -0.66 -27.69 -13.40
CA GLN A 34 0.33 -28.76 -13.57
C GLN A 34 1.76 -28.36 -13.18
N GLY A 35 1.91 -27.50 -12.16
CA GLY A 35 3.22 -27.05 -11.69
C GLY A 35 3.80 -25.87 -12.47
N LEU A 36 3.06 -25.31 -13.44
CA LEU A 36 3.54 -24.23 -14.31
C LEU A 36 3.16 -22.83 -13.83
N CYS A 37 2.44 -22.72 -12.71
CA CYS A 37 2.04 -21.43 -12.17
C CYS A 37 2.15 -21.45 -10.65
N GLU A 38 3.02 -20.60 -10.13
CA GLU A 38 3.13 -20.30 -8.72
C GLU A 38 1.98 -19.39 -8.28
N ARG A 39 1.28 -19.77 -7.21
CA ARG A 39 0.21 -18.98 -6.61
C ARG A 39 0.65 -18.48 -5.23
N TYR A 40 0.82 -17.17 -5.15
CA TYR A 40 1.02 -16.41 -3.92
C TYR A 40 -0.36 -16.01 -3.38
N HIS A 41 -0.91 -16.82 -2.49
CA HIS A 41 -2.30 -16.75 -2.05
C HIS A 41 -2.52 -15.64 -1.03
N ASP A 42 -3.65 -14.94 -1.17
CA ASP A 42 -4.22 -14.05 -0.14
C ASP A 42 -3.23 -13.07 0.50
N ARG A 43 -2.41 -12.40 -0.32
CA ARG A 43 -1.36 -11.48 0.14
C ARG A 43 -1.89 -10.16 0.73
N ALA A 44 -3.18 -9.86 0.55
CA ALA A 44 -3.86 -8.74 1.18
C ALA A 44 -5.36 -9.04 1.28
N LYS A 45 -5.96 -8.67 2.42
CA LYS A 45 -7.41 -8.77 2.60
C LYS A 45 -8.08 -7.51 2.06
N ILE A 46 -9.09 -7.68 1.20
CA ILE A 46 -9.93 -6.56 0.75
C ILE A 46 -11.13 -6.43 1.69
N ASP A 47 -11.18 -5.32 2.43
CA ASP A 47 -12.35 -4.87 3.19
C ASP A 47 -13.13 -3.83 2.38
N VAL A 48 -14.45 -4.01 2.28
CA VAL A 48 -15.38 -3.10 1.59
C VAL A 48 -16.54 -2.66 2.50
N GLY A 49 -16.51 -2.98 3.80
CA GLY A 49 -17.64 -2.73 4.70
C GLY A 49 -18.87 -3.59 4.40
N THR A 50 -19.98 -3.34 5.10
CA THR A 50 -21.17 -4.22 5.10
C THR A 50 -21.88 -4.31 3.75
N ASP A 51 -21.98 -3.20 3.01
CA ASP A 51 -22.73 -3.11 1.75
C ASP A 51 -21.84 -2.68 0.56
N GLY A 52 -20.52 -2.68 0.75
CA GLY A 52 -19.60 -2.25 -0.30
C GLY A 52 -19.44 -3.26 -1.41
N LYS A 53 -18.91 -2.77 -2.53
CA LYS A 53 -18.59 -3.56 -3.70
C LYS A 53 -17.12 -3.36 -4.04
N VAL A 54 -16.47 -4.44 -4.46
CA VAL A 54 -15.09 -4.36 -4.95
C VAL A 54 -15.09 -3.57 -6.26
N GLY A 55 -14.34 -2.48 -6.27
CA GLY A 55 -14.03 -1.70 -7.47
C GLY A 55 -12.69 -2.12 -8.05
N LEU A 56 -12.60 -2.18 -9.38
CA LEU A 56 -11.34 -2.32 -10.11
C LEU A 56 -11.20 -1.10 -11.02
N SER A 57 -10.08 -0.40 -10.92
CA SER A 57 -9.89 0.89 -11.58
C SER A 57 -8.44 1.08 -11.99
N LEU A 58 -8.23 1.97 -12.96
CA LEU A 58 -6.91 2.38 -13.43
C LEU A 58 -6.66 3.84 -13.05
N PHE A 59 -5.49 4.10 -12.49
CA PHE A 59 -5.06 5.44 -12.11
C PHE A 59 -3.87 5.84 -12.99
N ASN A 60 -4.01 6.95 -13.70
CA ASN A 60 -2.92 7.56 -14.46
C ASN A 60 -2.54 8.89 -13.80
N ALA A 61 -1.52 8.85 -12.94
CA ALA A 61 -1.12 9.97 -12.10
C ALA A 61 0.13 10.68 -12.64
N GLU A 62 0.21 11.99 -12.44
CA GLU A 62 1.43 12.76 -12.71
C GLU A 62 2.51 12.49 -11.67
N THR A 63 3.77 12.39 -12.11
CA THR A 63 4.91 12.20 -11.22
C THR A 63 5.14 13.45 -10.36
N ARG A 64 5.66 13.25 -9.15
CA ARG A 64 6.02 14.33 -8.23
C ARG A 64 7.54 14.39 -8.07
N SER A 65 8.08 15.60 -8.06
CA SER A 65 9.51 15.81 -7.78
C SER A 65 9.78 15.87 -6.28
N LEU A 66 10.95 15.39 -5.86
CA LEU A 66 11.45 15.54 -4.50
C LEU A 66 12.37 16.77 -4.40
N PRO A 67 12.39 17.49 -3.25
CA PRO A 67 11.62 17.21 -2.03
C PRO A 67 10.13 17.54 -2.18
N LEU A 68 9.28 16.62 -1.74
CA LEU A 68 7.83 16.79 -1.72
C LEU A 68 7.40 17.42 -0.40
N VAL A 69 6.61 18.50 -0.46
CA VAL A 69 5.93 19.06 0.72
C VAL A 69 4.62 18.33 0.94
N LEU A 70 4.55 17.47 1.97
CA LEU A 70 3.32 16.78 2.36
C LEU A 70 2.34 17.77 3.01
N LYS A 71 1.25 18.11 2.32
CA LYS A 71 0.26 19.09 2.78
C LYS A 71 -1.02 18.45 3.34
N MET A 72 -1.34 17.23 2.93
CA MET A 72 -2.55 16.52 3.31
C MET A 72 -2.34 15.01 3.31
N MET A 73 -3.17 14.31 4.07
CA MET A 73 -3.33 12.86 4.04
C MET A 73 -4.82 12.54 4.01
N GLU A 74 -5.18 11.40 3.43
CA GLU A 74 -6.54 10.91 3.35
C GLU A 74 -6.67 9.55 4.02
N ARG A 75 -7.91 9.10 4.25
CA ARG A 75 -8.24 7.75 4.74
C ARG A 75 -9.60 7.33 4.22
N HIS A 76 -9.84 6.02 4.23
CA HIS A 76 -11.13 5.40 3.89
C HIS A 76 -11.66 4.67 5.14
N PRO A 77 -12.57 5.27 5.92
CA PRO A 77 -13.05 4.67 7.17
C PRO A 77 -13.81 3.36 6.99
N ASP A 78 -14.44 3.17 5.83
CA ASP A 78 -15.37 2.07 5.57
C ASP A 78 -14.80 1.00 4.63
N GLY A 79 -13.50 1.05 4.32
CA GLY A 79 -12.90 0.09 3.41
C GLY A 79 -11.40 0.24 3.21
N SER A 80 -10.82 -0.82 2.67
CA SER A 80 -9.42 -0.89 2.26
C SER A 80 -9.20 -0.31 0.86
N GLN A 81 -7.95 0.04 0.55
CA GLN A 81 -7.53 0.42 -0.79
C GLN A 81 -6.17 -0.18 -1.10
N ALA A 82 -6.03 -0.81 -2.27
CA ALA A 82 -4.80 -1.45 -2.72
C ALA A 82 -4.30 -0.79 -4.01
N PHE A 83 -2.97 -0.64 -4.12
CA PHE A 83 -2.30 -0.16 -5.32
C PHE A 83 -1.26 -1.18 -5.78
N ILE A 84 -1.35 -1.60 -7.03
CA ILE A 84 -0.36 -2.46 -7.69
C ILE A 84 0.16 -1.68 -8.91
N PRO A 85 1.47 -1.43 -9.01
CA PRO A 85 2.00 -0.69 -10.14
C PRO A 85 1.88 -1.55 -11.42
N MET A 86 1.36 -0.94 -12.49
CA MET A 86 1.33 -1.56 -13.84
C MET A 86 2.60 -1.24 -14.66
N SER A 87 3.65 -0.74 -14.01
CA SER A 87 4.95 -0.47 -14.60
C SER A 87 6.05 -1.01 -13.69
N THR A 88 7.28 -1.09 -14.19
CA THR A 88 8.45 -1.49 -13.39
C THR A 88 8.95 -0.41 -12.44
N ASN A 89 8.37 0.79 -12.49
CA ASN A 89 8.74 1.88 -11.58
C ASN A 89 8.08 1.68 -10.22
N GLY A 90 8.87 1.77 -9.15
CA GLY A 90 8.34 1.90 -7.80
C GLY A 90 7.66 3.26 -7.59
N PHE A 91 6.92 3.39 -6.50
CA PHE A 91 6.27 4.65 -6.11
C PHE A 91 6.41 4.88 -4.61
N LEU A 92 6.40 6.15 -4.23
CA LEU A 92 6.49 6.58 -2.84
C LEU A 92 5.15 6.38 -2.12
N VAL A 93 5.16 5.64 -1.02
CA VAL A 93 4.00 5.44 -0.14
C VAL A 93 4.21 6.23 1.15
N ILE A 94 3.26 7.09 1.51
CA ILE A 94 3.30 7.83 2.79
C ILE A 94 2.05 7.50 3.58
N VAL A 95 2.24 6.99 4.80
CA VAL A 95 1.17 6.49 5.68
C VAL A 95 1.34 7.02 7.10
N ALA A 96 0.25 7.06 7.85
CA ALA A 96 0.22 7.43 9.25
C ALA A 96 -0.89 6.62 9.94
N ASN A 97 -0.69 6.29 11.22
CA ASN A 97 -1.75 5.70 12.03
C ASN A 97 -2.81 6.76 12.35
N ASP A 98 -4.04 6.30 12.63
CA ASP A 98 -5.06 7.19 13.16
C ASP A 98 -4.75 7.59 14.61
N LYS A 99 -4.87 8.88 14.90
CA LYS A 99 -4.77 9.47 16.21
C LYS A 99 -5.96 10.39 16.46
N ASN A 100 -7.08 9.77 16.82
CA ASN A 100 -8.34 10.46 17.08
C ASN A 100 -8.80 11.27 15.87
N ASN A 101 -9.04 10.58 14.74
CA ASN A 101 -9.49 11.17 13.46
C ASN A 101 -8.49 12.15 12.83
N ARG A 102 -7.20 11.99 13.12
CA ARG A 102 -6.11 12.78 12.54
C ARG A 102 -4.93 11.85 12.26
N PRO A 103 -4.12 12.11 11.23
CA PRO A 103 -2.90 11.35 11.04
C PRO A 103 -1.94 11.61 12.20
N ASP A 104 -1.33 10.55 12.74
CA ASP A 104 -0.17 10.66 13.61
C ASP A 104 1.09 11.03 12.80
N THR A 105 2.29 10.72 13.31
CA THR A 105 3.55 10.98 12.61
C THR A 105 3.64 10.17 11.31
N PRO A 106 3.73 10.83 10.12
CA PRO A 106 3.77 10.08 8.88
C PRO A 106 5.13 9.39 8.65
N LYS A 107 5.08 8.21 8.04
CA LYS A 107 6.22 7.42 7.59
C LYS A 107 6.19 7.31 6.06
N ALA A 108 7.36 7.28 5.43
CA ALA A 108 7.51 7.24 3.98
C ALA A 108 8.28 5.99 3.54
N PHE A 109 7.79 5.30 2.53
CA PHE A 109 8.33 4.03 2.04
C PHE A 109 8.57 4.07 0.53
N VAL A 110 9.63 3.38 0.08
CA VAL A 110 9.97 3.15 -1.34
C VAL A 110 10.32 1.69 -1.58
#